data_AF-A0A2V2SU68-F1
#
_entry.id   AF-A0A2V2SU68-F1
#
_cell.length_a   1.000
_cell.length_b   1.000
_cell.length_c   1.000
_cell.angle_alpha   90.00
_cell.angle_beta   90.00
_cell.angle_gamma   90.00
#
_symmetry.space_group_name_H-M   'P 1'
#
loop_
_entity.id
_entity.type
_entity.pdbx_description
1 polymer ?
#
loop_
_entity_poly.entity_id
_entity_poly.type
_entity_poly.pdbx_seq_one_letter_code
_entity_poly.pdbx_strand_id
1 'polypeptide(L)'
;GDLHANATWGASQAGIAKAVTEALLDGTLPAEAEDEWAIVTANWVNPACDDLDAVYLNNYNACRTAIRAALACKPERAQLADVAGQIANPFYTPKA
;
A
#
# COMPACT_ATOMS: atom_id res chain seq x y z
N GLY A 1 -10.10 -16.88 10.48
CA GLY A 1 -10.97 -17.93 9.93
C GLY A 1 -10.97 -17.86 8.42
N ASP A 2 -11.75 -18.70 7.75
CA ASP A 2 -11.73 -18.83 6.28
C ASP A 2 -11.96 -17.50 5.55
N LEU A 3 -12.84 -16.63 6.07
CA LEU A 3 -13.08 -15.30 5.49
C LEU A 3 -11.82 -14.42 5.48
N HIS A 4 -11.09 -14.35 6.59
CA HIS A 4 -9.86 -13.55 6.67
C HIS A 4 -8.77 -14.06 5.73
N ALA A 5 -8.63 -15.38 5.61
CA ALA A 5 -7.71 -15.99 4.65
C ALA A 5 -8.11 -15.66 3.21
N ASN A 6 -9.39 -15.80 2.88
CA ASN A 6 -9.93 -15.46 1.55
C ASN A 6 -9.82 -13.96 1.24
N ALA A 7 -9.99 -13.10 2.25
CA ALA A 7 -9.79 -11.66 2.11
C ALA A 7 -8.32 -11.32 1.83
N THR A 8 -7.39 -11.98 2.51
CA THR A 8 -5.94 -11.77 2.35
C THR A 8 -5.44 -12.27 0.99
N TRP A 9 -5.76 -13.51 0.63
CA TRP A 9 -5.25 -14.16 -0.58
C TRP A 9 -6.14 -13.99 -1.81
N GLY A 10 -7.35 -13.43 -1.64
CA GLY A 10 -8.27 -13.08 -2.71
C GLY A 10 -8.33 -11.57 -2.92
N ALA A 11 -9.15 -10.88 -2.13
CA ALA A 11 -9.45 -9.46 -2.32
C ALA A 11 -8.20 -8.55 -2.25
N SER A 12 -7.40 -8.69 -1.19
CA SER A 12 -6.18 -7.90 -0.99
C SER A 12 -5.16 -8.16 -2.10
N GLN A 13 -4.86 -9.44 -2.37
CA GLN A 13 -3.93 -9.84 -3.42
C GLN A 13 -4.37 -9.33 -4.81
N ALA A 14 -5.65 -9.42 -5.15
CA ALA A 14 -6.18 -8.93 -6.43
C ALA A 14 -6.08 -7.40 -6.56
N GLY A 15 -6.36 -6.66 -5.49
CA GLY A 15 -6.20 -5.20 -5.46
C GLY A 15 -4.75 -4.77 -5.69
N ILE A 16 -3.80 -5.45 -5.02
CA ILE A 16 -2.36 -5.23 -5.19
C ILE A 16 -1.92 -5.54 -6.62
N ALA A 17 -2.31 -6.70 -7.16
CA ALA A 17 -1.97 -7.11 -8.52
C ALA A 17 -2.47 -6.10 -9.56
N LYS A 18 -3.69 -5.57 -9.39
CA LYS A 18 -4.23 -4.50 -10.25
C LYS A 18 -3.38 -3.23 -10.17
N ALA A 19 -3.01 -2.79 -8.97
CA ALA A 19 -2.22 -1.58 -8.80
C ALA A 19 -0.84 -1.68 -9.48
N VAL A 20 -0.16 -2.82 -9.34
CA VAL A 20 1.11 -3.10 -10.02
C VAL A 20 0.94 -3.12 -11.53
N THR A 21 -0.08 -3.84 -12.02
CA THR A 21 -0.35 -3.97 -13.46
C THR A 21 -0.62 -2.61 -14.09
N GLU A 22 -1.47 -1.79 -13.46
CA GLU A 22 -1.75 -0.45 -13.97
C GLU A 22 -0.54 0.47 -13.91
N ALA A 23 0.31 0.36 -12.88
CA ALA A 23 1.52 1.15 -12.79
C ALA A 23 2.53 0.80 -13.91
N LEU A 24 2.60 -0.45 -14.36
CA LEU A 24 3.38 -0.83 -15.55
C LEU A 24 2.75 -0.24 -16.82
N LEU A 25 1.44 -0.48 -17.01
CA LEU A 25 0.73 -0.06 -18.23
C LEU A 25 0.65 1.46 -18.40
N ASP A 26 0.56 2.22 -17.31
CA ASP A 26 0.48 3.69 -17.34
C ASP A 26 1.85 4.38 -17.31
N GLY A 27 2.94 3.59 -17.25
CA GLY A 27 4.31 4.10 -17.22
C GLY A 27 4.72 4.74 -15.90
N THR A 28 3.95 4.58 -14.82
CA THR A 28 4.39 4.95 -13.48
C THR A 28 5.64 4.16 -13.14
N LEU A 29 5.58 2.82 -13.24
CA LEU A 29 6.77 1.98 -13.24
C LEU A 29 7.46 2.12 -14.61
N PRO A 30 8.80 2.31 -14.64
CA PRO A 30 9.52 2.42 -15.89
C PRO A 30 9.64 1.04 -16.56
N ALA A 31 9.95 1.00 -17.86
CA ALA A 31 9.91 -0.24 -18.67
C ALA A 31 10.85 -1.34 -18.14
N GLU A 32 12.01 -0.98 -17.58
CA GLU A 32 12.93 -1.93 -16.96
C GLU A 32 12.32 -2.67 -15.75
N ALA A 33 11.27 -2.13 -15.14
CA ALA A 33 10.59 -2.77 -14.01
C ALA A 33 9.81 -4.03 -14.40
N GLU A 34 9.57 -4.27 -15.70
CA GLU A 34 8.87 -5.47 -16.19
C GLU A 34 9.67 -6.76 -15.89
N ASP A 35 10.98 -6.73 -16.12
CA ASP A 35 11.84 -7.93 -16.05
C ASP A 35 12.93 -7.85 -14.97
N GLU A 36 13.35 -6.65 -14.58
CA GLU A 36 14.53 -6.48 -13.71
C GLU A 36 14.18 -6.21 -12.24
N TRP A 37 12.92 -5.87 -11.94
CA TRP A 37 12.52 -5.43 -10.61
C TRP A 37 11.69 -6.49 -9.89
N ALA A 38 11.77 -6.48 -8.57
CA ALA A 38 10.89 -7.24 -7.70
C ALA A 38 10.09 -6.27 -6.82
N ILE A 39 8.77 -6.46 -6.76
CA ILE A 39 7.91 -5.71 -5.85
C ILE A 39 7.67 -6.57 -4.60
N VAL A 40 8.03 -6.02 -3.45
CA VAL A 40 7.76 -6.63 -2.14
C VAL A 40 6.66 -5.83 -1.46
N THR A 41 5.48 -6.43 -1.31
CA THR A 41 4.35 -5.80 -0.62
C THR A 41 4.14 -6.38 0.76
N ALA A 42 4.16 -5.52 1.79
CA ALA A 42 3.66 -5.84 3.12
C ALA A 42 2.19 -5.43 3.20
N ASN A 43 1.28 -6.39 3.01
CA ASN A 43 -0.15 -6.14 3.13
C ASN A 43 -0.66 -6.49 4.53
N TRP A 44 -1.75 -5.86 4.93
CA TRP A 44 -2.42 -6.15 6.19
C TRP A 44 -3.93 -6.16 5.96
N VAL A 45 -4.58 -7.19 6.48
CA VAL A 45 -6.03 -7.33 6.50
C VAL A 45 -6.45 -7.60 7.94
N ASN A 46 -7.40 -6.82 8.44
CA ASN A 46 -7.94 -7.02 9.79
C ASN A 46 -8.58 -8.42 9.89
N PRO A 47 -8.25 -9.25 10.91
CA PRO A 47 -8.91 -10.53 11.14
C PRO A 47 -10.45 -10.46 11.28
N ALA A 48 -10.97 -9.29 11.65
CA ALA A 48 -12.40 -9.01 11.80
C ALA A 48 -13.03 -8.37 10.54
N CYS A 49 -12.36 -8.40 9.37
CA CYS A 49 -12.95 -7.88 8.14
C CYS A 49 -14.23 -8.65 7.75
N ASP A 50 -15.22 -7.92 7.24
CA ASP A 50 -16.52 -8.43 6.82
C ASP A 50 -16.92 -7.98 5.39
N ASP A 51 -16.17 -7.04 4.81
CA ASP A 51 -16.40 -6.51 3.46
C ASP A 51 -15.17 -6.75 2.56
N LEU A 52 -15.32 -7.67 1.59
CA LEU A 52 -14.26 -8.01 0.64
C LEU A 52 -14.02 -6.91 -0.39
N ASP A 53 -15.04 -6.15 -0.79
CA ASP A 53 -14.90 -5.07 -1.75
C ASP A 53 -14.13 -3.90 -1.12
N ALA A 54 -14.39 -3.61 0.17
CA ALA A 54 -13.60 -2.66 0.93
C ALA A 54 -12.13 -3.12 1.08
N VAL A 55 -11.88 -4.41 1.37
CA VAL A 55 -10.52 -4.96 1.43
C VAL A 55 -9.80 -4.80 0.09
N TYR A 56 -10.46 -5.13 -1.02
CA TYR A 56 -9.93 -4.97 -2.37
C TYR A 56 -9.57 -3.52 -2.67
N LEU A 57 -10.53 -2.61 -2.50
CA LEU A 57 -10.37 -1.20 -2.84
C LEU A 57 -9.28 -0.53 -2.00
N ASN A 58 -9.24 -0.83 -0.70
CA ASN A 58 -8.24 -0.26 0.20
C ASN A 58 -6.83 -0.76 -0.14
N ASN A 59 -6.65 -2.05 -0.42
CA ASN A 59 -5.33 -2.58 -0.79
C ASN A 59 -4.88 -2.11 -2.18
N TYR A 60 -5.79 -2.00 -3.14
CA TYR A 60 -5.50 -1.38 -4.44
C TYR A 60 -5.03 0.07 -4.28
N ASN A 61 -5.79 0.90 -3.55
CA ASN A 61 -5.45 2.31 -3.35
C ASN A 61 -4.15 2.48 -2.56
N ALA A 62 -3.93 1.67 -1.51
CA ALA A 62 -2.71 1.70 -0.71
C ALA A 62 -1.49 1.33 -1.55
N CYS A 63 -1.55 0.23 -2.32
CA CYS A 63 -0.45 -0.20 -3.17
C CYS A 63 -0.15 0.83 -4.27
N ARG A 64 -1.18 1.32 -4.97
CA ARG A 64 -1.03 2.37 -6.01
C ARG A 64 -0.40 3.64 -5.44
N THR A 65 -0.81 4.06 -4.24
CA THR A 65 -0.24 5.23 -3.56
C THR A 65 1.22 4.99 -3.16
N ALA A 66 1.52 3.81 -2.61
CA ALA A 66 2.88 3.44 -2.21
C ALA A 66 3.84 3.41 -3.41
N ILE A 67 3.43 2.83 -4.55
CA ILE A 67 4.24 2.83 -5.78
C ILE A 67 4.54 4.26 -6.23
N ARG A 68 3.51 5.12 -6.32
CA ARG A 68 3.69 6.52 -6.74
C ARG A 68 4.58 7.31 -5.78
N ALA A 69 4.42 7.09 -4.47
CA ALA A 69 5.26 7.73 -3.47
C ALA A 69 6.72 7.26 -3.58
N ALA A 70 6.95 5.96 -3.77
CA ALA A 70 8.28 5.39 -3.90
C ALA A 70 9.03 5.98 -5.11
N LEU A 71 8.39 6.02 -6.29
CA LEU A 71 9.03 6.54 -7.50
C LEU A 71 9.18 8.06 -7.52
N ALA A 72 8.34 8.77 -6.77
CA ALA A 72 8.48 10.21 -6.56
C ALA A 72 9.41 10.57 -5.38
N CYS A 73 10.06 9.59 -4.75
CA CYS A 73 10.92 9.77 -3.57
C CYS A 73 10.21 10.56 -2.44
N LYS A 74 8.92 10.28 -2.24
CA LYS A 74 8.09 10.96 -1.23
C LYS A 74 7.91 10.13 0.04
N PRO A 75 7.71 10.80 1.19
CA PRO A 75 7.78 12.25 1.39
C PRO A 75 9.22 12.79 1.31
N GLU A 76 9.38 14.06 0.95
CA GLU A 76 10.69 14.71 0.96
C GLU A 76 11.12 15.05 2.39
N ARG A 77 12.44 15.02 2.64
CA ARG A 77 13.01 15.39 3.95
C ARG A 77 12.58 16.77 4.45
N ALA A 78 12.45 17.74 3.56
CA ALA A 78 11.99 19.09 3.92
C ALA A 78 10.57 19.06 4.51
N GLN A 79 9.67 18.27 3.92
CA GLN A 79 8.29 18.11 4.38
C GLN A 79 8.24 17.39 5.74
N LEU A 80 9.21 16.52 6.04
CA LEU A 80 9.28 15.80 7.31
C LEU A 80 9.61 16.72 8.50
N ALA A 81 10.41 17.77 8.29
CA ALA A 81 10.79 18.68 9.37
C ALA A 81 9.58 19.41 9.96
N ASP A 82 8.61 19.79 9.12
CA ASP A 82 7.42 20.53 9.52
C ASP A 82 6.42 19.67 10.31
N VAL A 83 6.43 18.36 10.11
CA VAL A 83 5.47 17.41 10.73
C VAL A 83 6.08 16.55 11.83
N ALA A 84 7.39 16.59 12.04
CA ALA A 84 8.08 15.75 13.02
C ALA A 84 7.54 15.89 14.45
N GLY A 85 7.08 17.08 14.84
CA GLY A 85 6.47 17.34 16.14
C GLY A 85 4.99 16.94 16.26
N GLN A 86 4.38 16.45 15.18
CA GLN A 86 2.94 16.16 15.09
C GLN A 86 2.67 14.66 14.83
N ILE A 87 3.68 13.81 15.00
CA ILE A 87 3.55 12.37 14.77
C ILE A 87 2.60 11.77 15.81
N ALA A 88 1.50 11.18 15.33
CA ALA A 88 0.52 10.48 16.14
C ALA A 88 0.18 9.13 15.49
N ASN A 89 -0.15 8.13 16.31
CA ASN A 89 -0.65 6.85 15.85
C ASN A 89 -1.98 6.52 16.57
N PRO A 90 -3.01 6.00 15.87
CA PRO A 90 -4.30 5.66 16.48
C PRO A 90 -4.22 4.68 17.66
N PHE A 91 -3.16 3.87 17.73
CA PHE A 91 -2.94 2.86 18.76
C PHE A 91 -1.90 3.27 19.80
N TYR A 92 -1.18 4.37 19.58
CA TYR A 92 -0.09 4.78 20.45
C TYR A 92 0.22 6.28 20.35
N THR A 93 0.21 6.94 21.51
CA THR A 93 0.78 8.27 21.67
C THR A 93 1.98 8.15 22.63
N PRO A 94 3.21 8.49 22.20
CA PRO A 94 4.36 8.46 23.09
C PRO A 94 4.18 9.43 24.26
N LYS A 95 4.71 9.06 25.43
CA LYS A 95 4.82 9.99 26.54
C LYS A 95 5.86 11.06 26.20
N ALA A 96 5.58 12.30 26.62
CA ALA A 96 6.48 13.44 26.46
C ALA A 96 7.81 13.24 27.19
#